data_AF-A0A7C5GCH7-F1
#
_entry.id   AF-A0A7C5GCH7-F1
#
_cell.length_a   1.000
_cell.length_b   1.000
_cell.length_c   1.000
_cell.angle_alpha   90.00
_cell.angle_beta   90.00
_cell.angle_gamma   90.00
#
_symmetry.space_group_name_H-M   'P 1'
#
loop_
_entity.id
_entity.type
_entity.pdbx_description
1 polymer ?
#
loop_
_entity_poly.entity_id
_entity_poly.type
_entity_poly.pdbx_seq_one_letter_code
_entity_poly.pdbx_strand_id
1 'polypeptide(L)' 'TDLNALQTVGYRELFNYFDKQYAMDVAIAEIKKNTRRFAKRQNTWFKKDKEITWFDYETNYPEIIEFINSKLH' A
#
# COMPACT_ATOMS: atom_id res chain seq x y z
N THR A 1 3.28 -21.59 -15.03
CA THR A 1 3.96 -21.16 -13.79
C THR A 1 3.40 -19.79 -13.44
N ASP A 2 2.41 -19.74 -12.55
CA ASP A 2 1.77 -18.47 -12.16
C ASP A 2 2.69 -17.71 -11.21
N LEU A 3 3.40 -16.70 -11.72
CA LEU A 3 4.29 -15.87 -10.93
C LEU A 3 3.47 -14.76 -10.25
N ASN A 4 2.98 -15.04 -9.03
CA ASN A 4 2.16 -14.09 -8.24
C ASN A 4 2.80 -12.71 -8.07
N ALA A 5 4.14 -12.63 -8.03
CA ALA A 5 4.85 -11.36 -7.93
C ALA A 5 4.55 -10.41 -9.10
N LEU A 6 4.31 -10.95 -10.30
CA LEU A 6 3.99 -10.18 -11.50
C LEU A 6 2.55 -9.66 -11.53
N GLN A 7 1.70 -10.14 -10.62
CA GLN A 7 0.32 -9.66 -10.47
C GLN A 7 0.19 -8.48 -9.49
N THR A 8 1.32 -8.02 -8.92
CA THR A 8 1.33 -6.88 -8.00
C THR A 8 0.96 -5.58 -8.71
N VAL A 9 0.31 -4.66 -8.00
CA VAL A 9 -0.02 -3.31 -8.49
C VAL A 9 1.25 -2.64 -9.03
N GLY A 10 1.20 -2.12 -10.26
CA GLY A 10 2.36 -1.58 -10.96
C GLY A 10 2.80 -2.49 -12.10
N TYR A 11 3.14 -3.74 -11.80
CA TYR A 11 3.68 -4.68 -12.78
C TYR A 11 2.65 -5.07 -13.83
N ARG A 12 1.43 -5.42 -13.40
CA ARG A 12 0.35 -5.82 -14.32
C ARG A 12 -0.02 -4.71 -15.30
N GLU A 13 -0.10 -3.47 -14.82
CA GLU A 13 -0.43 -2.32 -15.67
C GLU A 13 0.68 -2.00 -16.67
N LEU A 14 1.95 -2.19 -16.28
CA LEU A 14 3.09 -2.06 -17.19
C LEU A 14 3.15 -3.19 -18.22
N PHE A 15 2.83 -4.43 -17.85
CA PHE A 15 2.73 -5.53 -18.81
C PHE A 15 1.66 -5.25 -19.87
N ASN A 16 0.49 -4.74 -19.48
CA ASN A 16 -0.54 -4.34 -20.43
C ASN A 16 -0.06 -3.23 -21.40
N TYR A 17 0.81 -2.33 -20.95
CA TYR A 17 1.44 -1.34 -21.83
C TYR A 17 2.43 -2.00 -22.81
N PHE A 18 3.31 -2.89 -22.31
CA PHE A 18 4.27 -3.61 -23.16
C PHE A 18 3.58 -4.53 -24.18
N ASP A 19 2.43 -5.10 -23.83
CA ASP A 19 1.57 -5.90 -24.71
C ASP A 19 0.72 -5.03 -25.66
N LYS A 20 0.92 -3.71 -25.66
CA LYS A 20 0.20 -2.71 -26.47
C LYS A 20 -1.31 -2.67 -26.24
N GLN A 21 -1.79 -3.18 -25.10
CA GLN A 21 -3.20 -3.11 -24.70
C GLN A 21 -3.55 -1.74 -24.10
N TYR A 22 -2.60 -1.11 -23.39
CA TYR A 22 -2.72 0.24 -22.86
C TYR A 22 -1.73 1.19 -23.53
N ALA A 23 -2.13 2.45 -23.66
CA ALA A 23 -1.19 3.54 -23.82
C ALA A 23 -0.49 3.85 -22.48
N MET A 24 0.68 4.49 -22.54
CA MET A 24 1.53 4.72 -21.36
C MET A 24 0.82 5.56 -20.28
N ASP A 25 0.09 6.59 -20.71
CA ASP A 25 -0.71 7.47 -19.85
C ASP A 25 -1.84 6.70 -19.14
N VAL A 26 -2.52 5.80 -19.85
CA VAL A 26 -3.55 4.92 -19.29
C VAL A 26 -2.94 3.98 -18.25
N ALA A 27 -1.79 3.37 -18.54
CA ALA A 27 -1.09 2.52 -17.59
C ALA A 27 -0.71 3.30 -16.31
N ILE A 28 -0.14 4.50 -16.44
CA ILE A 28 0.20 5.37 -15.29
C ILE A 28 -1.05 5.72 -14.48
N ALA A 29 -2.17 6.04 -15.14
CA ALA A 29 -3.42 6.38 -14.47
C ALA A 29 -3.98 5.19 -13.68
N GLU A 30 -3.95 3.98 -14.27
CA GLU A 30 -4.40 2.76 -13.62
C GLU A 30 -3.50 2.36 -12.45
N ILE A 31 -2.17 2.51 -12.55
CA ILE A 31 -1.25 2.29 -11.42
C ILE A 31 -1.64 3.19 -10.26
N LYS A 32 -1.75 4.50 -10.49
CA LYS A 32 -2.13 5.46 -9.45
C LYS A 32 -3.47 5.11 -8.78
N LYS A 33 -4.46 4.72 -9.59
CA LYS A 33 -5.80 4.32 -9.12
C LYS A 33 -5.76 3.04 -8.28
N ASN A 34 -5.04 2.02 -8.74
CA ASN A 34 -4.96 0.74 -8.05
C ASN A 34 -4.11 0.82 -6.77
N THR A 35 -3.06 1.66 -6.75
CA THR A 35 -2.30 1.98 -5.53
C THR A 35 -3.19 2.63 -4.47
N ARG A 36 -4.00 3.64 -4.84
CA ARG A 36 -4.95 4.25 -3.90
C ARG A 36 -5.99 3.26 -3.37
N ARG A 37 -6.53 2.39 -4.23
CA ARG A 37 -7.47 1.34 -3.83
C ARG A 37 -6.81 0.34 -2.87
N PHE A 38 -5.56 -0.03 -3.13
CA PHE A 38 -4.79 -0.91 -2.26
C PHE A 38 -4.55 -0.30 -0.89
N ALA A 39 -4.07 0.95 -0.82
CA ALA A 39 -3.91 1.68 0.44
C ALA A 39 -5.23 1.80 1.22
N LYS A 40 -6.35 2.09 0.54
CA LYS A 40 -7.68 2.11 1.18
C LYS A 40 -8.06 0.74 1.76
N ARG A 41 -7.78 -0.35 1.04
CA ARG A 41 -8.05 -1.72 1.54
C ARG A 41 -7.18 -2.05 2.74
N GLN A 42 -5.89 -1.71 2.72
CA GLN A 42 -4.99 -1.87 3.87
C GLN A 42 -5.54 -1.12 5.09
N ASN A 43 -5.87 0.16 4.95
CA ASN A 43 -6.44 0.95 6.03
C ASN A 43 -7.76 0.36 6.55
N THR A 44 -8.64 -0.12 5.67
CA THR A 44 -9.90 -0.75 6.08
C THR A 44 -9.66 -2.05 6.84
N TRP A 45 -8.67 -2.84 6.42
CA TRP A 45 -8.33 -4.10 7.06
C TRP A 45 -7.73 -3.88 8.45
N PHE A 46 -6.73 -2.99 8.56
CA PHE A 46 -6.11 -2.63 9.84
C PHE A 46 -7.07 -1.96 10.81
N LYS A 47 -8.02 -1.13 10.34
CA LYS A 47 -9.04 -0.49 11.21
C LYS A 47 -9.97 -1.49 11.92
N LYS A 48 -10.03 -2.74 11.48
CA LYS A 48 -10.83 -3.78 12.15
C LYS A 48 -10.15 -4.27 13.43
N ASP A 49 -8.83 -4.16 13.50
CA ASP A 49 -8.04 -4.53 14.65
C ASP A 49 -8.01 -3.36 15.64
N LYS A 50 -8.51 -3.60 16.85
CA LYS A 50 -8.59 -2.59 17.92
C LYS A 50 -7.32 -2.54 18.77
N GLU A 51 -6.42 -3.51 18.63
CA GLU A 51 -5.15 -3.53 19.35
C GLU A 51 -4.10 -2.63 18.69
N ILE A 52 -4.30 -2.29 17.41
CA ILE A 52 -3.43 -1.38 16.67
C ILE A 52 -3.54 0.03 17.26
N THR A 53 -2.42 0.53 17.77
CA THR A 53 -2.25 1.95 18.08
C THR A 53 -1.76 2.68 16.84
N TRP A 54 -2.53 3.69 16.42
CA TRP A 54 -2.25 4.48 15.23
C TRP A 54 -1.46 5.74 15.57
N PHE A 55 -0.49 6.07 14.72
CA PHE A 55 0.24 7.33 14.75
C PHE A 55 -0.02 8.10 13.46
N ASP A 56 0.03 9.42 13.55
CA ASP A 56 -0.01 10.27 12.36
C ASP A 56 1.33 10.19 11.62
N TYR A 57 1.35 10.47 10.32
CA TYR A 57 2.60 10.48 9.55
C TYR A 57 3.52 11.64 9.97
N GLU A 58 2.98 12.66 10.64
CA GLU A 58 3.71 13.79 11.22
C GLU A 58 4.20 13.50 12.65
N THR A 59 3.78 12.40 13.27
CA THR A 59 4.22 12.04 14.62
C THR A 59 5.74 11.83 14.64
N ASN A 60 6.40 12.44 15.63
CA ASN A 60 7.84 12.35 15.74
C ASN A 60 8.28 10.96 16.22
N TYR A 61 9.35 10.42 15.63
CA TYR A 61 9.83 9.07 15.93
C TYR A 61 10.17 8.81 17.43
N PRO A 62 10.74 9.77 18.19
CA PRO A 62 10.97 9.58 19.63
C PRO A 62 9.70 9.29 20.44
N GLU A 63 8.56 9.91 20.08
CA GLU A 63 7.27 9.66 20.75
C GLU A 63 6.80 8.22 20.52
N ILE A 64 7.01 7.70 19.31
CA ILE A 64 6.67 6.32 18.95
C ILE A 64 7.53 5.33 19.75
N ILE A 65 8.84 5.62 19.92
CA ILE A 65 9.73 4.79 20.75
C ILE A 65 9.27 4.79 22.21
N GLU A 66 8.95 5.96 22.77
CA GLU A 66 8.50 6.09 24.16
C GLU A 66 7.22 5.28 24.39
N PHE A 67 6.27 5.37 23.45
CA PHE A 67 5.07 4.54 23.48
C PHE A 67 5.40 3.04 23.49
N ILE A 68 6.28 2.57 22.60
CA ILE A 68 6.66 1.15 22.55
C ILE A 68 7.28 0.70 23.88
N ASN A 69 8.19 1.50 24.45
CA ASN A 69 8.82 1.18 25.73
C ASN A 69 7.79 1.11 26.87
N SER A 70 6.79 2.00 26.88
CA SER A 70 5.72 1.99 27.90
C SER A 70 4.84 0.72 27.88
N LYS A 71 4.84 -0.01 26.75
CA LYS A 71 4.07 -1.26 26.57
C LYS A 71 4.87 -2.53 26.85
N LEU A 72 6.19 -2.42 26.96
CA LEU A 72 7.10 -3.55 27.25
C LEU A 72 7.31 -3.77 28.75
N HIS A 73 6.81 -2.87 29.60
CA HIS A 73 6.79 -2.96 31.05
C HIS A 73 5.41 -3.40 31.55
#